data_AF-A0A9D8JFL4-F1
#
_entry.id   AF-A0A9D8JFL4-F1
#
_cell.length_a   1.000
_cell.length_b   1.000
_cell.length_c   1.000
_cell.angle_alpha   90.00
_cell.angle_beta   90.00
_cell.angle_gamma   90.00
#
_symmetry.space_group_name_H-M   'P 1'
#
loop_
_entity.id
_entity.type
_entity.pdbx_description
1 polymer ?
#
loop_
_entity_poly.entity_id
_entity_poly.type
_entity_poly.pdbx_seq_one_letter_code
_entity_poly.pdbx_strand_id
1 'polypeptide(L)'
;MEIELSGTALKIKKRPTTLPDELREAFRKSARLEAAFKALTPGRQRAYVLHISGAKQAATRKARIAKLKPRILAGKGLNDR
;
A
#
# COMPACT_ATOMS: atom_id res chain seq x y z
N MET A 1 -27.37 -7.93 10.76
CA MET A 1 -26.39 -7.55 11.79
C MET A 1 -25.22 -6.90 11.08
N GLU A 2 -25.10 -5.59 11.27
CA GLU A 2 -24.09 -4.72 10.68
C GLU A 2 -22.69 -5.19 11.08
N ILE A 3 -21.83 -5.35 10.07
CA ILE A 3 -20.39 -5.43 10.31
C ILE A 3 -19.89 -4.01 10.14
N GLU A 4 -19.72 -3.33 11.27
CA GLU A 4 -19.17 -1.98 11.39
C GLU A 4 -17.86 -1.88 10.61
N LEU A 5 -17.90 -1.12 9.51
CA LEU A 5 -16.72 -0.69 8.76
C LEU A 5 -15.99 0.41 9.56
N SER A 6 -15.52 0.06 10.75
CA SER A 6 -14.66 0.91 11.57
C SER A 6 -13.27 0.95 10.95
N GLY A 7 -12.96 2.08 10.31
CA GLY A 7 -11.68 2.30 9.65
C GLY A 7 -11.42 3.76 9.34
N THR A 8 -11.69 4.61 10.33
CA THR A 8 -11.21 5.98 10.55
C THR A 8 -10.29 6.53 9.47
N ALA A 9 -10.73 7.61 8.82
CA ALA A 9 -9.96 8.42 7.89
C ALA A 9 -8.66 8.93 8.56
N LEU A 10 -7.61 8.11 8.52
CA LEU A 10 -6.27 8.47 8.96
C LEU A 10 -5.79 9.58 8.02
N LYS A 11 -5.84 10.82 8.53
CA LYS A 11 -5.16 11.99 7.98
C LYS A 11 -3.65 11.72 7.98
N ILE A 12 -3.16 10.93 7.03
CA ILE A 12 -1.73 10.71 6.86
C ILE A 12 -1.14 12.01 6.34
N LYS A 13 -0.44 12.73 7.23
CA LYS A 13 0.43 13.86 6.88
C LYS A 13 1.32 13.41 5.72
N LYS A 14 1.08 13.99 4.54
CA LYS A 14 1.87 13.84 3.32
C LYS A 14 3.35 14.11 3.65
N ARG A 15 4.14 13.08 3.94
CA ARG A 15 5.60 13.17 3.77
C ARG A 15 5.88 12.80 2.31
N PRO A 16 6.68 13.59 1.58
CA PRO A 16 6.92 13.39 0.17
C PRO A 16 7.94 12.26 -0.04
N THR A 17 7.66 11.05 0.44
CA THR A 17 8.20 9.86 -0.21
C THR A 17 7.34 9.68 -1.45
N THR A 18 7.85 10.06 -2.61
CA THR A 18 7.17 9.99 -3.91
C THR A 18 6.54 8.61 -4.08
N LEU A 19 5.21 8.55 -3.91
CA LEU A 19 4.45 7.33 -4.10
C LEU A 19 4.51 7.00 -5.60
N PRO A 20 4.95 5.79 -6.01
CA PRO A 20 5.04 5.45 -7.42
C PRO A 20 3.64 5.51 -8.06
N ASP A 21 3.57 6.02 -9.28
CA ASP A 21 2.29 6.21 -10.00
C ASP A 21 1.52 4.90 -10.11
N GLU A 22 2.20 3.77 -10.28
CA GLU A 22 1.56 2.45 -10.36
C GLU A 22 0.84 2.06 -9.07
N LEU A 23 1.36 2.50 -7.91
CA LEU A 23 0.74 2.25 -6.61
C LEU A 23 -0.48 3.17 -6.42
N ARG A 24 -0.40 4.42 -6.88
CA ARG A 24 -1.55 5.33 -6.93
C ARG A 24 -2.65 4.79 -7.86
N GLU A 25 -2.30 4.27 -9.03
CA GLU A 25 -3.25 3.58 -9.92
C GLU A 25 -3.91 2.38 -9.23
N ALA A 26 -3.13 1.58 -8.49
CA ALA A 26 -3.66 0.43 -7.76
C ALA A 26 -4.65 0.83 -6.66
N PHE A 27 -4.43 1.97 -5.99
CA PHE A 27 -5.37 2.55 -5.03
C PHE A 27 -6.65 3.03 -5.70
N ARG A 28 -6.55 3.72 -6.85
CA ARG A 28 -7.73 4.13 -7.63
C ARG A 28 -8.58 2.94 -8.08
N LYS A 29 -7.95 1.81 -8.38
CA LYS A 29 -8.64 0.56 -8.76
C LYS A 29 -9.19 -0.22 -7.56
N SER A 30 -8.75 0.08 -6.33
CA SER A 30 -9.16 -0.67 -5.15
C SER A 30 -9.03 0.17 -3.88
N ALA A 31 -10.16 0.76 -3.46
CA ALA A 31 -10.24 1.52 -2.21
C ALA A 31 -9.86 0.66 -0.98
N ARG A 32 -10.18 -0.64 -1.00
CA ARG A 32 -9.79 -1.57 0.06
C ARG A 32 -8.27 -1.72 0.19
N LEU A 33 -7.55 -1.74 -0.94
CA LEU A 33 -6.09 -1.80 -0.93
C LEU A 33 -5.50 -0.51 -0.33
N GLU A 34 -6.05 0.64 -0.72
CA GLU A 34 -5.62 1.93 -0.21
C GLU A 34 -5.84 2.04 1.31
N ALA A 35 -7.02 1.64 1.80
CA ALA A 35 -7.33 1.62 3.23
C ALA A 35 -6.39 0.69 4.00
N ALA A 36 -6.19 -0.54 3.52
CA ALA A 36 -5.28 -1.49 4.15
C ALA A 36 -3.83 -0.99 4.16
N PHE A 37 -3.37 -0.38 3.07
CA PHE A 37 -2.04 0.23 3.00
C PHE A 37 -1.88 1.39 3.99
N LYS A 38 -2.89 2.27 4.08
CA LYS A 38 -2.89 3.40 5.03
C LYS A 38 -2.97 2.94 6.49
N ALA A 39 -3.57 1.79 6.76
CA ALA A 39 -3.63 1.18 8.09
C ALA A 39 -2.28 0.58 8.52
N LEU A 40 -1.34 0.32 7.60
CA LEU A 40 0.01 -0.12 7.95
C LEU A 40 0.77 0.97 8.72
N THR A 41 1.70 0.57 9.58
CA THR A 41 2.58 1.53 10.26
C THR A 41 3.45 2.29 9.25
N PRO A 42 3.87 3.54 9.54
CA PRO A 42 4.68 4.34 8.62
C PRO A 42 5.97 3.64 8.15
N GLY A 43 6.58 2.82 9.01
CA GLY A 43 7.74 2.01 8.65
C GLY A 43 7.42 0.95 7.60
N ARG A 44 6.30 0.22 7.77
CA ARG A 44 5.83 -0.77 6.78
C ARG A 44 5.47 -0.10 5.45
N GLN A 45 4.76 1.03 5.48
CA GLN A 45 4.43 1.80 4.27
C GLN A 45 5.69 2.21 3.50
N ARG A 46 6.70 2.76 4.20
CA ARG A 46 7.98 3.15 3.61
C ARG A 46 8.71 1.96 2.98
N ALA A 47 8.74 0.80 3.65
CA ALA A 47 9.38 -0.40 3.12
C ALA A 47 8.73 -0.85 1.80
N TYR A 48 7.40 -0.83 1.74
CA TYR A 48 6.67 -1.13 0.50
C TYR A 48 7.00 -0.14 -0.63
N VAL A 49 6.95 1.17 -0.34
CA VAL A 49 7.26 2.21 -1.32
C VAL A 49 8.69 2.05 -1.84
N LEU A 50 9.67 1.86 -0.94
CA LEU A 50 11.06 1.68 -1.33
C LEU A 50 11.27 0.44 -2.20
N HIS A 51 10.65 -0.69 -1.83
CA HIS A 51 10.74 -1.92 -2.60
C HIS A 51 10.10 -1.77 -3.98
N ILE A 52 8.96 -1.09 -4.10
CA ILE A 52 8.30 -0.86 -5.39
C ILE A 52 9.13 0.13 -6.22
N SER A 53 9.45 1.30 -5.67
CA SER A 53 10.21 2.35 -6.36
C SER A 53 11.63 1.94 -6.75
N GLY A 54 12.21 0.93 -6.10
CA GLY A 54 13.51 0.37 -6.49
C GLY A 54 13.52 -0.37 -7.83
N ALA A 55 12.35 -0.67 -8.44
CA ALA A 55 12.30 -1.23 -9.80
C ALA A 55 12.28 -0.11 -10.84
N LYS A 56 13.25 -0.14 -11.78
CA LYS A 56 13.38 0.83 -12.88
C LYS A 56 12.20 0.76 -13.87
N GLN A 57 11.75 -0.45 -14.21
CA GLN A 57 10.68 -0.67 -15.17
C GLN A 57 9.29 -0.63 -14.52
N ALA A 58 8.36 0.09 -15.16
CA ALA A 58 6.97 0.22 -14.71
C ALA A 58 6.26 -1.14 -14.63
N ALA A 59 6.50 -2.04 -15.60
CA ALA A 59 5.93 -3.39 -15.60
C ALA A 59 6.33 -4.17 -14.33
N THR A 60 7.59 -4.07 -13.91
CA THR A 60 8.10 -4.71 -12.70
C THR A 60 7.51 -4.08 -11.44
N ARG A 61 7.30 -2.76 -11.41
CA ARG A 61 6.57 -2.08 -10.31
C ARG A 61 5.14 -2.62 -10.18
N LYS A 62 4.41 -2.73 -11.30
CA LYS A 62 3.05 -3.32 -11.33
C LYS A 62 3.04 -4.77 -10.85
N ALA A 63 3.99 -5.59 -11.30
CA ALA A 63 4.13 -6.97 -10.86
C ALA A 63 4.42 -7.09 -9.35
N ARG A 64 5.30 -6.25 -8.81
CA ARG A 64 5.56 -6.17 -7.36
C ARG A 64 4.29 -5.79 -6.60
N ILE A 65 3.56 -4.75 -7.03
CA ILE A 65 2.31 -4.35 -6.40
C ILE A 65 1.30 -5.50 -6.38
N ALA A 66 1.13 -6.22 -7.49
CA ALA A 66 0.22 -7.36 -7.58
C ALA A 66 0.59 -8.47 -6.58
N LYS A 67 1.88 -8.81 -6.48
CA LYS A 67 2.38 -9.82 -5.52
C LYS A 67 2.23 -9.38 -4.06
N LEU A 68 2.37 -8.10 -3.78
CA LEU A 68 2.33 -7.55 -2.42
C LEU A 68 0.91 -7.22 -1.95
N LYS A 69 -0.04 -7.07 -2.90
CA LYS A 69 -1.46 -6.81 -2.66
C LYS A 69 -2.08 -7.70 -1.57
N PRO A 70 -1.98 -9.04 -1.61
CA PRO A 70 -2.54 -9.90 -0.56
C PRO A 70 -1.91 -9.65 0.82
N ARG A 71 -0.60 -9.35 0.89
CA ARG A 71 0.07 -9.05 2.18
C ARG A 71 -0.41 -7.73 2.77
N ILE A 72 -0.54 -6.70 1.94
CA ILE A 72 -1.05 -5.39 2.35
C ILE A 72 -2.48 -5.54 2.87
N LEU A 73 -3.33 -6.29 2.16
CA LEU A 73 -4.71 -6.57 2.58
C LEU A 73 -4.78 -7.38 3.89
N ALA A 74 -3.78 -8.20 4.16
CA ALA A 74 -3.64 -8.92 5.43
C ALA A 74 -2.98 -8.09 6.55
N GLY A 75 -2.68 -6.80 6.31
CA GLY A 75 -2.00 -5.94 7.29
C GLY A 75 -0.53 -6.30 7.56
N LYS A 76 0.03 -7.22 6.78
CA LYS A 76 1.42 -7.69 6.93
C LYS A 76 2.39 -6.68 6.32
N GLY A 77 3.58 -6.60 6.91
CA GLY A 77 4.71 -5.87 6.33
C GLY A 77 5.39 -6.66 5.21
N LEU A 78 6.26 -5.98 4.44
CA LEU A 78 7.05 -6.60 3.37
C LEU A 78 7.89 -7.79 3.88
N ASN A 79 8.54 -7.62 5.04
CA ASN A 79 9.43 -8.60 5.67
C ASN A 79 8.77 -9.33 6.84
N ASP A 80 7.47 -9.18 7.01
CA ASP A 80 6.71 -9.82 8.09
C ASP A 80 6.59 -11.31 7.75
N ARG A 81 7.17 -12.18 8.58
CA ARG A 81 7.15 -13.64 8.39
C ARG A 81 5.76 -14.20 8.65
#